data_AF-A0A2U1J3R2-F1
#
_entry.id   AF-A0A2U1J3R2-F1
#
_cell.length_a   1.000
_cell.length_b   1.000
_cell.length_c   1.000
_cell.angle_alpha   90.00
_cell.angle_beta   90.00
_cell.angle_gamma   90.00
#
_symmetry.space_group_name_H-M   'P 1'
#
loop_
_entity.id
_entity.type
_entity.pdbx_description
1 polymer ?
#
loop_
_entity_poly.entity_id
_entity_poly.type
_entity_poly.pdbx_seq_one_letter_code
_entity_poly.pdbx_strand_id
1 'polypeptide(L)'
;MSSRIEEVSDMDFPLPEPVSNTGYQGYFPGPSEVENSMTKLDLNSKRIKTDEQIFKMRLDQDNLMAKDWVSLYPIYFDADIPREKGRKIPKDCSVKEPHVRQLYEAVKSLGLGSVYQPQKSHPKSALNRGRVKVQIKGSNGLALNREIPNRKILMQKIGKIMPKIDVEREPELEPEDLLGGDMPMMPPMMEPPGKASRNLV
;
A
#
# COMPACT_ATOMS: atom_id res chain seq x y z
N MET A 1 -51.96 -45.38 4.18
CA MET A 1 -51.03 -45.83 5.23
C MET A 1 -50.42 -44.58 5.83
N SER A 2 -50.67 -44.42 7.13
CA SER A 2 -50.23 -43.31 7.96
C SER A 2 -48.75 -43.44 8.30
N SER A 3 -48.01 -42.33 8.26
CA SER A 3 -46.73 -42.13 8.96
C SER A 3 -46.20 -40.74 8.62
N ARG A 4 -45.66 -39.91 9.51
CA ARG A 4 -45.62 -39.81 10.97
C ARG A 4 -44.98 -38.43 11.18
N ILE A 5 -45.62 -37.59 11.98
CA ILE A 5 -45.09 -36.31 12.46
C ILE A 5 -43.90 -36.60 13.38
N GLU A 6 -42.79 -35.89 13.20
CA GLU A 6 -41.75 -35.67 14.21
C GLU A 6 -41.62 -34.15 14.32
N GLU A 7 -42.40 -33.52 15.20
CA GLU A 7 -42.02 -33.16 16.57
C GLU A 7 -40.77 -32.28 16.60
N VAL A 8 -41.02 -30.98 16.39
CA VAL A 8 -40.12 -29.88 16.77
C VAL A 8 -39.99 -29.93 18.28
N SER A 9 -38.80 -30.22 18.79
CA SER A 9 -38.54 -30.24 20.21
C SER A 9 -38.60 -28.83 20.80
N ASP A 10 -39.59 -28.62 21.65
CA ASP A 10 -39.71 -27.50 22.57
C ASP A 10 -38.47 -27.46 23.49
N MET A 11 -37.51 -26.60 23.16
CA MET A 11 -36.44 -26.19 24.09
C MET A 11 -37.02 -25.14 25.04
N ASP A 12 -37.89 -25.60 25.93
CA ASP A 12 -38.34 -24.87 27.11
C ASP A 12 -37.22 -24.90 28.15
N PHE A 13 -36.30 -23.93 28.03
CA PHE A 13 -35.20 -23.75 28.97
C PHE A 13 -35.66 -22.77 30.07
N PRO A 14 -35.90 -23.23 31.31
CA PRO A 14 -36.44 -22.37 32.35
C PRO A 14 -35.42 -21.28 32.71
N LEU A 15 -35.88 -20.03 32.72
CA LEU A 15 -35.08 -18.91 33.18
C LEU A 15 -34.82 -19.04 34.69
N PRO A 16 -33.56 -18.92 35.15
CA PRO A 16 -33.28 -18.93 36.57
C PRO A 16 -33.88 -17.68 37.22
N GLU A 17 -34.66 -17.89 38.27
CA GLU A 17 -35.22 -16.81 39.08
C GLU A 17 -34.10 -15.99 39.75
N PRO A 18 -34.24 -14.66 39.87
CA PRO A 18 -33.26 -13.85 40.55
C PRO A 18 -33.30 -14.14 42.05
N VAL A 19 -32.23 -14.75 42.56
CA VAL A 19 -32.02 -14.90 44.00
C VAL A 19 -31.89 -13.52 44.65
N SER A 20 -32.79 -13.27 45.61
CA SER A 20 -32.82 -12.10 46.47
C SER A 20 -31.51 -11.92 47.22
N ASN A 21 -31.10 -10.66 47.30
CA ASN A 21 -29.84 -10.18 47.82
C ASN A 21 -29.72 -10.40 49.35
N THR A 22 -29.04 -11.45 49.77
CA THR A 22 -28.59 -11.61 51.17
C THR A 22 -27.17 -12.15 51.25
N GLY A 23 -26.23 -11.22 51.46
CA GLY A 23 -25.08 -11.37 52.35
C GLY A 23 -24.13 -12.53 52.11
N TYR A 24 -23.08 -12.30 51.33
CA TYR A 24 -21.77 -12.92 51.56
C TYR A 24 -20.68 -11.88 51.49
N GLN A 25 -20.19 -11.53 52.68
CA GLN A 25 -19.01 -10.75 52.94
C GLN A 25 -17.81 -11.70 53.02
N GLY A 26 -16.76 -11.46 52.24
CA GLY A 26 -15.44 -12.02 52.50
C GLY A 26 -14.63 -12.41 51.26
N TYR A 27 -13.49 -11.72 51.09
CA TYR A 27 -12.35 -12.01 50.21
C TYR A 27 -12.50 -11.68 48.71
N PHE A 28 -12.38 -10.39 48.39
CA PHE A 28 -11.78 -9.93 47.13
C PHE A 28 -10.29 -9.61 47.37
N PRO A 29 -9.32 -10.25 46.68
CA PRO A 29 -7.98 -9.69 46.56
C PRO A 29 -8.07 -8.41 45.72
N GLY A 30 -7.42 -7.34 46.19
CA GLY A 30 -7.49 -6.01 45.58
C GLY A 30 -6.96 -5.97 44.14
N PRO A 31 -7.56 -5.16 43.23
CA PRO A 31 -7.28 -5.23 41.79
C PRO A 31 -6.08 -4.40 41.31
N SER A 32 -5.08 -4.09 42.15
CA SER A 32 -4.12 -3.03 41.79
C SER A 32 -2.72 -3.42 41.32
N GLU A 33 -2.23 -4.66 41.43
CA GLU A 33 -0.76 -4.85 41.24
C GLU A 33 -0.24 -6.00 40.37
N VAL A 34 -1.05 -6.76 39.60
CA VAL A 34 -0.43 -7.76 38.69
C VAL A 34 -1.05 -8.03 37.31
N GLU A 35 -2.16 -7.42 36.90
CA GLU A 35 -2.78 -7.77 35.60
C GLU A 35 -2.71 -6.70 34.49
N ASN A 36 -2.23 -5.49 34.78
CA ASN A 36 -2.33 -4.39 33.82
C ASN A 36 -1.18 -4.27 32.80
N SER A 37 -0.21 -5.19 32.77
CA SER A 37 0.94 -5.07 31.85
C SER A 37 1.09 -6.17 30.80
N MET A 38 0.38 -7.31 30.88
CA MET A 38 0.61 -8.44 29.95
C MET A 38 -0.47 -8.68 28.88
N THR A 39 -1.71 -8.19 29.02
CA THR A 39 -2.80 -8.58 28.10
C THR A 39 -3.09 -7.59 26.97
N LYS A 40 -2.55 -6.36 27.00
CA LYS A 40 -2.75 -5.35 25.93
C LYS A 40 -1.72 -5.42 24.79
N LEU A 41 -0.58 -6.11 24.99
CA LEU A 41 0.47 -6.18 23.96
C LEU A 41 0.27 -7.33 22.96
N ASP A 42 -0.35 -8.44 23.37
CA ASP A 42 -0.52 -9.62 22.51
C ASP A 42 -1.71 -9.53 21.54
N LEU A 43 -2.79 -8.83 21.90
CA LEU A 43 -3.94 -8.63 21.01
C LEU A 43 -3.61 -7.66 19.87
N ASN A 44 -2.84 -6.61 20.16
CA ASN A 44 -2.39 -5.65 19.15
C ASN A 44 -1.41 -6.33 18.17
N SER A 45 -0.47 -7.13 18.68
CA SER A 45 0.50 -7.89 17.88
C SER A 45 -0.16 -8.95 16.98
N LYS A 46 -1.19 -9.66 17.46
CA LYS A 46 -1.95 -10.62 16.65
C LYS A 46 -2.78 -9.92 15.56
N ARG A 47 -3.41 -8.79 15.88
CA ARG A 47 -4.23 -8.02 14.92
C ARG A 47 -3.37 -7.44 13.78
N ILE A 48 -2.22 -6.85 14.11
CA ILE A 48 -1.27 -6.31 13.12
C ILE A 48 -0.78 -7.41 12.18
N LYS A 49 -0.48 -8.62 12.70
CA LYS A 49 -0.08 -9.78 11.88
C LYS A 49 -1.19 -10.22 10.92
N THR A 50 -2.46 -10.19 11.34
CA THR A 50 -3.59 -10.54 10.47
C THR A 50 -3.82 -9.48 9.39
N ASP A 51 -3.69 -8.19 9.73
CA ASP A 51 -3.87 -7.09 8.78
C ASP A 51 -2.81 -7.10 7.66
N GLU A 52 -1.55 -7.34 8.01
CA GLU A 52 -0.47 -7.53 7.03
C GLU A 52 -0.71 -8.74 6.12
N GLN A 53 -1.18 -9.86 6.69
CA GLN A 53 -1.50 -11.06 5.93
C GLN A 53 -2.63 -10.82 4.93
N ILE A 54 -3.70 -10.14 5.35
CA ILE A 54 -4.84 -9.77 4.48
C ILE A 54 -4.36 -8.84 3.36
N PHE A 55 -3.55 -7.82 3.69
CA PHE A 55 -2.99 -6.90 2.71
C PHE A 55 -2.15 -7.65 1.66
N LYS A 56 -1.29 -8.57 2.10
CA LYS A 56 -0.45 -9.38 1.21
C LYS A 56 -1.29 -10.26 0.28
N MET A 57 -2.30 -10.96 0.82
CA MET A 57 -3.21 -11.78 0.02
C MET A 57 -3.92 -10.97 -1.08
N ARG A 58 -4.43 -9.78 -0.72
CA ARG A 58 -5.06 -8.88 -1.69
C ARG A 58 -4.09 -8.41 -2.75
N LEU A 59 -2.87 -8.05 -2.37
CA LEU A 59 -1.83 -7.62 -3.31
C LEU A 59 -1.45 -8.75 -4.28
N ASP A 60 -1.36 -10.00 -3.81
CA ASP A 60 -1.07 -11.17 -4.64
C ASP A 60 -2.21 -11.45 -5.64
N GLN A 61 -3.46 -11.35 -5.19
CA GLN A 61 -4.63 -11.45 -6.06
C GLN A 61 -4.63 -10.33 -7.12
N ASP A 62 -4.36 -9.09 -6.71
CA ASP A 62 -4.25 -7.93 -7.59
C ASP A 62 -3.13 -8.10 -8.64
N ASN A 63 -1.99 -8.64 -8.22
CA ASN A 63 -0.89 -8.98 -9.12
C ASN A 63 -1.28 -10.05 -10.14
N LEU A 64 -2.04 -11.07 -9.72
CA LEU A 64 -2.47 -12.15 -10.58
C LEU A 64 -3.50 -11.66 -11.61
N MET A 65 -4.51 -10.89 -11.20
CA MET A 65 -5.52 -10.36 -12.13
C MET A 65 -4.93 -9.38 -13.14
N ALA A 66 -3.93 -8.58 -12.73
CA ALA A 66 -3.35 -7.53 -13.55
C ALA A 66 -2.04 -7.95 -14.24
N LYS A 67 -1.76 -9.26 -14.31
CA LYS A 67 -0.52 -9.80 -14.90
C LYS A 67 -0.32 -9.31 -16.33
N ASP A 68 -1.35 -9.42 -17.17
CA ASP A 68 -1.30 -9.06 -18.59
C ASP A 68 -1.68 -7.59 -18.86
N TRP A 69 -2.01 -6.84 -17.80
CA TRP A 69 -2.37 -5.43 -17.92
C TRP A 69 -1.14 -4.56 -18.20
N VAL A 70 -1.41 -3.42 -18.84
CA VAL A 70 -0.37 -2.45 -19.20
C VAL A 70 0.25 -1.88 -17.94
N SER A 71 1.58 -1.94 -17.84
CA SER A 71 2.32 -1.33 -16.74
C SER A 71 2.71 0.10 -17.08
N LEU A 72 2.32 1.02 -16.20
CA LEU A 72 2.70 2.43 -16.24
C LEU A 72 3.57 2.74 -15.02
N TYR A 73 4.65 3.48 -15.26
CA TYR A 73 5.56 3.97 -14.23
C TYR A 73 5.66 5.49 -14.34
N PRO A 74 5.89 6.22 -13.23
CA PRO A 74 6.00 7.68 -13.25
C PRO A 74 7.06 8.20 -14.24
N ILE A 75 8.22 7.54 -14.32
CA ILE A 75 9.33 7.90 -15.24
C ILE A 75 8.92 7.99 -16.72
N TYR A 76 7.83 7.34 -17.14
CA TYR A 76 7.37 7.41 -18.52
C TYR A 76 6.84 8.79 -18.90
N PHE A 77 6.37 9.55 -17.92
CA PHE A 77 5.73 10.85 -18.07
C PHE A 77 6.68 12.02 -17.75
N ASP A 78 7.86 11.73 -17.21
CA ASP A 78 8.79 12.72 -16.68
C ASP A 78 9.39 13.60 -17.78
N ALA A 79 9.20 14.92 -17.67
CA ALA A 79 9.67 15.91 -18.62
C ALA A 79 11.18 16.12 -18.59
N ASP A 80 11.82 15.90 -17.45
CA ASP A 80 13.24 16.15 -17.20
C ASP A 80 14.10 14.96 -17.65
N ILE A 81 13.50 13.77 -17.74
CA ILE A 81 14.17 12.56 -18.20
C ILE A 81 14.13 12.45 -19.73
N PRO A 82 15.27 12.20 -20.41
CA PRO A 82 15.29 11.99 -21.86
C PRO A 82 14.63 10.65 -22.26
N ARG A 83 14.22 10.55 -23.53
CA ARG A 83 13.51 9.35 -24.05
C ARG A 83 14.30 8.06 -23.89
N GLU A 84 15.61 8.12 -24.07
CA GLU A 84 16.53 6.98 -23.94
C GLU A 84 16.60 6.45 -22.50
N LYS A 85 16.49 7.35 -21.51
CA LYS A 85 16.60 7.02 -20.09
C LYS A 85 15.28 6.56 -19.46
N GLY A 86 14.13 6.88 -20.05
CA GLY A 86 12.87 6.30 -19.58
C GLY A 86 11.59 6.96 -20.09
N ARG A 87 11.61 8.24 -20.44
CA ARG A 87 10.42 8.94 -20.93
C ARG A 87 9.85 8.27 -22.18
N LYS A 88 8.56 7.97 -22.18
CA LYS A 88 7.88 7.28 -23.31
C LYS A 88 6.97 8.18 -24.14
N ILE A 89 6.70 9.40 -23.69
CA ILE A 89 5.80 10.34 -24.36
C ILE A 89 6.54 11.57 -24.92
N PRO A 90 5.91 12.34 -25.84
CA PRO A 90 6.42 13.65 -26.27
C PRO A 90 6.47 14.64 -25.10
N LYS A 91 7.41 15.59 -25.17
CA LYS A 91 7.65 16.56 -24.10
C LYS A 91 6.41 17.44 -23.84
N ASP A 92 5.64 17.75 -24.87
CA ASP A 92 4.40 18.54 -24.78
C ASP A 92 3.29 17.85 -23.96
N CYS A 93 3.39 16.53 -23.77
CA CYS A 93 2.47 15.76 -22.93
C CYS A 93 3.15 15.27 -21.64
N SER A 94 4.41 15.65 -21.41
CA SER A 94 5.15 15.27 -20.22
C SER A 94 4.85 16.20 -19.05
N VAL A 95 5.09 15.69 -17.85
CA VAL A 95 4.82 16.36 -16.58
C VAL A 95 6.12 16.48 -15.81
N LYS A 96 6.31 17.59 -15.11
CA LYS A 96 7.43 17.79 -14.20
C LYS A 96 7.19 16.98 -12.93
N GLU A 97 8.21 16.27 -12.44
CA GLU A 97 8.17 15.50 -11.19
C GLU A 97 6.91 14.59 -11.05
N PRO A 98 6.65 13.70 -12.02
CA PRO A 98 5.48 12.83 -11.95
C PRO A 98 5.59 11.85 -10.79
N HIS A 99 4.48 11.63 -10.07
CA HIS A 99 4.40 10.67 -8.97
C HIS A 99 3.27 9.66 -9.19
N VAL A 100 3.36 8.50 -8.53
CA VAL A 100 2.48 7.35 -8.81
C VAL A 100 1.03 7.60 -8.39
N ARG A 101 0.79 8.40 -7.34
CA ARG A 101 -0.56 8.69 -6.88
C ARG A 101 -1.35 9.53 -7.88
N GLN A 102 -0.78 10.63 -8.36
CA GLN A 102 -1.34 11.42 -9.46
C GLN A 102 -1.55 10.60 -10.74
N LEU A 103 -0.61 9.71 -11.07
CA LEU A 103 -0.77 8.78 -12.19
C LEU A 103 -1.99 7.86 -12.00
N TYR A 104 -2.20 7.33 -10.79
CA TYR A 104 -3.34 6.46 -10.48
C TYR A 104 -4.67 7.20 -10.59
N GLU A 105 -4.78 8.40 -10.02
CA GLU A 105 -6.00 9.21 -10.11
C GLU A 105 -6.30 9.62 -11.57
N ALA A 106 -5.27 9.90 -12.38
CA ALA A 106 -5.43 10.20 -13.81
C ALA A 106 -5.99 9.01 -14.61
N VAL A 107 -5.64 7.79 -14.21
CA VAL A 107 -6.21 6.58 -14.81
C VAL A 107 -7.64 6.38 -14.36
N LYS A 108 -7.95 6.62 -13.08
CA LYS A 108 -9.32 6.51 -12.55
C LYS A 108 -10.26 7.51 -13.22
N SER A 109 -9.82 8.74 -13.48
CA SER A 109 -10.63 9.74 -14.20
C SER A 109 -10.98 9.32 -15.63
N LEU A 110 -10.22 8.39 -16.23
CA LEU A 110 -10.52 7.81 -17.54
C LEU A 110 -11.50 6.62 -17.47
N GLY A 111 -11.94 6.22 -16.27
CA GLY A 111 -12.87 5.10 -16.07
C GLY A 111 -12.28 3.73 -16.38
N LEU A 112 -10.95 3.58 -16.35
CA LEU A 112 -10.28 2.32 -16.65
C LEU A 112 -10.01 1.51 -15.39
N GLY A 113 -10.16 0.18 -15.50
CA GLY A 113 -9.73 -0.76 -14.47
C GLY A 113 -8.24 -0.59 -14.19
N SER A 114 -7.88 -0.37 -12.92
CA SER A 114 -6.50 -0.09 -12.53
C SER A 114 -6.14 -0.67 -11.16
N VAL A 115 -4.87 -1.06 -11.03
CA VAL A 115 -4.28 -1.55 -9.78
C VAL A 115 -3.11 -0.65 -9.39
N TYR A 116 -3.17 -0.14 -8.17
CA TYR A 116 -2.16 0.74 -7.57
C TYR A 116 -1.09 -0.07 -6.85
N GLN A 117 0.18 0.15 -7.17
CA GLN A 117 1.31 -0.61 -6.62
C GLN A 117 2.45 0.32 -6.20
N PRO A 118 2.33 1.04 -5.07
CA PRO A 118 3.30 2.04 -4.64
C PRO A 118 4.69 1.42 -4.33
N GLN A 119 4.71 0.16 -3.90
CA GLN A 119 5.93 -0.54 -3.50
C GLN A 119 6.81 -1.03 -4.68
N LYS A 120 6.39 -0.83 -5.94
CA LYS A 120 7.12 -1.33 -7.11
C LYS A 120 7.86 -0.19 -7.81
N SER A 121 9.14 -0.34 -8.08
CA SER A 121 9.93 0.65 -8.81
C SER A 121 10.25 0.23 -10.24
N HIS A 122 10.54 1.20 -11.10
CA HIS A 122 11.00 0.92 -12.46
C HIS A 122 12.47 0.45 -12.43
N PRO A 123 12.88 -0.54 -13.25
CA PRO A 123 14.26 -1.03 -13.22
C PRO A 123 15.34 0.03 -13.49
N LYS A 124 15.00 1.08 -14.28
CA LYS A 124 15.89 2.21 -14.56
C LYS A 124 15.81 3.37 -13.54
N SER A 125 14.88 3.32 -12.59
CA SER A 125 14.73 4.37 -11.57
C SER A 125 14.13 3.78 -10.29
N ALA A 126 14.97 3.63 -9.28
CA ALA A 126 14.59 3.15 -7.96
C ALA A 126 14.03 4.25 -7.06
N LEU A 127 14.42 5.52 -7.31
CA LEU A 127 14.04 6.70 -6.53
C LEU A 127 12.53 6.96 -6.65
N ASN A 128 12.03 7.15 -7.88
CA ASN A 128 10.59 7.35 -8.12
C ASN A 128 9.84 6.02 -8.07
N ARG A 129 9.49 5.59 -6.85
CA ARG A 129 8.72 4.37 -6.60
C ARG A 129 7.29 4.49 -7.13
N GLY A 130 6.73 3.33 -7.43
CA GLY A 130 5.34 3.16 -7.80
C GLY A 130 5.12 2.66 -9.22
N ARG A 131 4.10 1.81 -9.35
CA ARG A 131 3.60 1.27 -10.61
C ARG A 131 2.08 1.28 -10.61
N VAL A 132 1.49 1.59 -11.75
CA VAL A 132 0.05 1.43 -11.98
C VAL A 132 -0.15 0.43 -13.10
N LYS A 133 -0.96 -0.59 -12.86
CA LYS A 133 -1.41 -1.52 -13.91
C LYS A 133 -2.75 -1.07 -14.44
N VAL A 134 -2.95 -1.10 -15.75
CA VAL A 134 -4.17 -0.59 -16.40
C VAL A 134 -4.72 -1.58 -17.42
N GLN A 135 -6.01 -1.87 -17.32
CA GLN A 135 -6.73 -2.67 -18.29
C GLN A 135 -7.19 -1.80 -19.46
N ILE A 136 -6.62 -2.03 -20.64
CA ILE A 136 -7.07 -1.36 -21.89
C ILE A 136 -7.84 -2.29 -22.82
N LYS A 137 -7.68 -3.61 -22.65
CA LYS A 137 -8.28 -4.65 -23.48
C LYS A 137 -9.06 -5.63 -22.63
N GLY A 138 -10.20 -6.10 -23.15
CA GLY A 138 -10.98 -7.17 -22.55
C GLY A 138 -10.36 -8.56 -22.78
N SER A 139 -11.00 -9.59 -22.25
CA SER A 139 -10.61 -11.00 -22.47
C SER A 139 -10.66 -11.41 -23.95
N ASN A 140 -11.51 -10.76 -24.74
CA ASN A 140 -11.61 -10.91 -26.19
C ASN A 140 -10.50 -10.18 -26.98
N GLY A 141 -9.58 -9.49 -26.31
CA GLY A 141 -8.50 -8.73 -26.94
C GLY A 141 -8.92 -7.39 -27.57
N LEU A 142 -10.21 -7.05 -27.55
CA LEU A 142 -10.73 -5.78 -28.04
C LEU A 142 -10.50 -4.66 -27.02
N ALA A 143 -10.32 -3.43 -27.51
CA ALA A 143 -10.15 -2.26 -26.65
C ALA A 143 -11.44 -1.99 -25.85
N LEU A 144 -11.31 -1.83 -24.54
CA LEU A 144 -12.44 -1.53 -23.65
C LEU A 144 -13.02 -0.13 -23.91
N ASN A 145 -12.16 0.82 -24.27
CA ASN A 145 -12.55 2.18 -24.61
C ASN A 145 -12.04 2.50 -26.02
N ARG A 146 -12.96 2.89 -26.92
CA ARG A 146 -12.65 3.26 -28.32
C ARG A 146 -11.68 4.43 -28.42
N GLU A 147 -11.71 5.34 -27.45
CA GLU A 147 -10.80 6.49 -27.42
C GLU A 147 -9.39 6.13 -26.95
N ILE A 148 -9.20 4.93 -26.40
CA ILE A 148 -7.93 4.44 -25.86
C ILE A 148 -7.62 3.06 -26.47
N PRO A 149 -7.37 2.99 -27.79
CA PRO A 149 -7.16 1.71 -28.47
C PRO A 149 -5.78 1.09 -28.16
N ASN A 150 -4.80 1.91 -27.75
CA ASN A 150 -3.43 1.45 -27.56
C ASN A 150 -2.73 2.16 -26.39
N ARG A 151 -1.60 1.57 -25.95
CA ARG A 151 -0.80 2.09 -24.84
C ARG A 151 -0.27 3.50 -25.08
N LYS A 152 0.05 3.87 -26.33
CA LYS A 152 0.61 5.18 -26.66
C LYS A 152 -0.42 6.28 -26.43
N ILE A 153 -1.65 6.08 -26.91
CA ILE A 153 -2.78 6.99 -26.72
C ILE A 153 -3.15 7.08 -25.24
N LEU A 154 -3.16 5.96 -24.51
CA LEU A 154 -3.35 5.95 -23.06
C LEU A 154 -2.36 6.90 -22.37
N MET A 155 -1.06 6.72 -22.61
CA MET A 155 -0.03 7.55 -21.96
C MET A 155 -0.14 9.03 -22.36
N GLN A 156 -0.45 9.33 -23.62
CA GLN A 156 -0.63 10.73 -24.05
C GLN A 156 -1.84 11.40 -23.38
N LYS A 157 -2.96 10.69 -23.22
CA LYS A 157 -4.14 11.21 -22.51
C LYS A 157 -3.85 11.44 -21.04
N ILE A 158 -3.22 10.47 -20.38
CA ILE A 158 -2.83 10.58 -18.96
C ILE A 158 -1.90 11.79 -18.75
N GLY A 159 -0.88 11.96 -19.59
CA GLY A 159 0.05 13.09 -19.47
C GLY A 159 -0.63 14.47 -19.54
N LYS A 160 -1.74 14.59 -20.28
CA LYS A 160 -2.55 15.82 -20.34
C LYS A 160 -3.47 16.02 -19.13
N ILE A 161 -3.79 14.95 -18.42
CA ILE A 161 -4.71 14.95 -17.26
C ILE A 161 -3.93 15.16 -15.97
N MET A 162 -2.76 14.52 -15.82
CA MET A 162 -1.94 14.56 -14.61
C MET A 162 -1.72 15.98 -14.05
N PRO A 163 -1.37 17.01 -14.85
CA PRO A 163 -1.18 18.37 -14.32
C PRO A 163 -2.42 19.01 -13.70
N LYS A 164 -3.62 18.49 -13.98
CA LYS A 164 -4.90 18.98 -13.45
C LYS A 164 -5.28 18.31 -12.11
N ILE A 165 -4.54 17.29 -11.72
CA ILE A 165 -4.79 16.51 -10.51
C ILE A 165 -3.88 17.05 -9.43
N ASP A 166 -4.52 17.67 -8.45
CA ASP A 166 -3.88 18.14 -7.23
C ASP A 166 -4.02 17.04 -6.16
N VAL A 167 -2.92 16.33 -5.92
CA VAL A 167 -2.82 15.29 -4.90
C VAL A 167 -1.49 15.46 -4.21
N GLU A 168 -1.52 15.40 -2.88
CA GLU A 168 -0.32 15.46 -2.06
C GLU A 168 0.62 14.30 -2.38
N ARG A 169 1.90 14.62 -2.53
CA ARG A 169 2.94 13.62 -2.76
C ARG A 169 3.22 12.91 -1.45
N GLU A 170 3.08 11.59 -1.44
CA GLU A 170 3.56 10.79 -0.30
C GLU A 170 5.06 11.06 -0.09
N PRO A 171 5.50 11.26 1.16
CA PRO A 171 6.89 11.56 1.46
C PRO A 171 7.77 10.44 0.91
N GLU A 172 8.82 10.82 0.19
CA GLU A 172 9.82 9.86 -0.24
C GLU A 172 10.52 9.36 1.04
N LEU A 173 10.58 8.05 1.24
CA LEU A 173 11.20 7.49 2.44
C LEU A 173 12.64 8.02 2.53
N GLU A 174 12.91 8.76 3.59
CA GLU A 174 14.25 9.28 3.81
C GLU A 174 15.22 8.10 4.02
N PRO A 175 16.49 8.21 3.61
CA PRO A 175 17.48 7.17 3.87
C PRO A 175 17.57 6.78 5.35
N GLU A 176 17.25 7.72 6.24
CA GLU A 176 17.22 7.56 7.70
C GLU A 176 16.13 6.57 8.16
N ASP A 177 14.95 6.58 7.53
CA ASP A 177 13.85 5.64 7.84
C ASP A 177 14.18 4.20 7.41
N LEU A 178 15.01 4.06 6.37
CA LEU A 178 15.53 2.76 5.93
C LEU A 178 16.62 2.20 6.86
N LEU A 179 17.24 3.07 7.67
CA LEU A 179 18.29 2.74 8.63
C LEU A 179 17.76 2.59 10.08
N GLY A 180 16.46 2.78 10.30
CA GLY A 180 15.79 2.79 11.61
C GLY A 180 15.59 1.44 12.30
N GLY A 181 16.37 0.41 11.93
CA GLY A 181 16.54 -0.78 12.78
C GLY A 181 17.89 -0.68 13.46
N ASP A 182 17.94 -0.74 14.80
CA ASP A 182 19.14 -0.71 15.65
C ASP A 182 20.41 -1.21 14.94
N MET A 183 21.14 -0.30 14.29
CA MET A 183 22.48 -0.56 13.79
C MET A 183 23.45 -0.24 14.92
N PRO A 184 24.40 -1.13 15.26
CA PRO A 184 25.45 -0.78 16.21
C PRO A 184 26.17 0.46 15.68
N MET A 185 26.25 1.50 16.52
CA MET A 185 26.94 2.76 16.23
C MET A 185 28.23 2.48 15.45
N MET A 186 28.32 2.96 14.21
CA MET A 186 29.59 2.94 13.48
C MET A 186 30.61 3.72 14.33
N PRO A 187 31.80 3.14 14.60
CA PRO A 187 32.83 3.85 15.33
C PRO A 187 33.17 5.16 14.60
N PRO A 188 33.47 6.24 15.34
CA PRO A 188 33.74 7.54 14.73
C PRO A 188 34.87 7.41 13.71
N MET A 189 34.57 7.82 12.48
CA MET A 189 35.55 7.92 11.40
C MET A 189 36.68 8.84 11.87
N MET A 190 37.88 8.27 12.02
CA MET A 190 39.09 9.01 12.34
C MET A 190 39.35 10.02 11.21
N GLU A 191 39.50 11.30 11.56
CA GLU A 191 39.74 12.36 10.58
C GLU A 191 40.98 12.02 9.72
N PRO A 192 40.92 12.22 8.39
CA PRO A 192 42.09 12.01 7.55
C PRO A 192 43.19 13.00 7.94
N PRO A 193 44.46 12.57 8.01
CA PRO A 193 45.57 13.44 8.43
C PRO A 193 45.66 14.66 7.50
N GLY A 194 45.65 15.85 8.13
CA GLY A 194 45.67 17.14 7.46
C GLY A 194 46.82 17.24 6.46
N LYS A 195 46.51 17.70 5.24
CA LYS A 195 47.52 18.02 4.24
C LYS A 195 48.36 19.19 4.76
N ALA A 196 49.65 18.94 4.93
CA ALA A 196 50.64 19.96 5.24
C ALA A 196 50.61 21.06 4.15
N SER A 197 50.34 22.29 4.56
CA SER A 197 50.49 23.47 3.72
C SER A 197 51.96 23.64 3.34
N ARG A 198 52.30 23.47 2.07
CA ARG A 198 53.58 23.90 1.51
C ARG A 198 53.52 25.42 1.37
N ASN A 199 54.24 26.12 2.24
CA ASN A 199 54.60 27.52 2.01
C ASN A 199 55.54 27.59 0.81
N LEU A 200 55.12 28.30 -0.23
CA LEU A 200 56.00 28.74 -1.31
C LEU A 200 56.69 30.03 -0.83
N VAL A 201 58.02 29.99 -0.80
CA VAL A 201 58.91 31.16 -0.75
C VAL A 201 59.31 31.49 -2.19
#